data_AF-U2FMY5-F1
#
_entry.id   AF-U2FMY5-F1
#
_cell.length_a   1.000
_cell.length_b   1.000
_cell.length_c   1.000
_cell.angle_alpha   90.00
_cell.angle_beta   90.00
_cell.angle_gamma   90.00
#
_symmetry.space_group_name_H-M   'P 1'
#
loop_
_entity.id
_entity.type
_entity.pdbx_description
1 polymer ?
#
loop_
_entity_poly.entity_id
_entity_poly.type
_entity_poly.pdbx_seq_one_letter_code
_entity_poly.pdbx_strand_id
1 'polypeptide(L)'
;MSYRSGRHFLQIPGPTNVPDRVLHAMSYPTIDHRGPDFQALGADVLERIRPIFGTTNPVIIFPGFGYRSVGSGAGEYAFAGRPGAHV
;
A
#
# COMPACT_ATOMS: atom_id res chain seq x y z
N MET A 1 4.53 27.24 -31.26
CA MET A 1 4.48 25.92 -30.57
C MET A 1 4.41 26.14 -29.06
N SER A 2 3.42 25.56 -28.38
CA SER A 2 3.41 25.51 -26.91
C SER A 2 4.36 24.40 -26.45
N TYR A 3 5.39 24.78 -25.69
CA TYR A 3 6.28 23.81 -25.05
C TYR A 3 5.53 23.12 -23.91
N ARG A 4 5.44 21.79 -23.97
CA ARG A 4 4.98 20.97 -22.82
C ARG A 4 6.21 20.50 -22.07
N SER A 5 6.40 20.96 -20.85
CA SER A 5 7.39 20.34 -19.97
C SER A 5 6.95 18.90 -19.65
N GLY A 6 7.92 18.06 -19.30
CA GLY A 6 7.66 16.70 -18.82
C GLY A 6 6.92 16.68 -17.48
N ARG A 7 6.86 15.50 -16.84
CA ARG A 7 6.20 15.35 -15.53
C ARG A 7 6.78 16.33 -14.51
N HIS A 8 5.92 17.01 -13.79
CA HIS A 8 6.32 17.85 -12.67
C HIS A 8 6.87 16.98 -11.54
N PHE A 9 8.09 17.24 -11.08
CA PHE A 9 8.68 16.54 -9.94
C PHE A 9 8.54 17.38 -8.68
N LEU A 10 7.93 16.78 -7.66
CA LEU A 10 7.83 17.36 -6.34
C LEU A 10 9.21 17.29 -5.67
N GLN A 11 9.94 18.42 -5.62
CA GLN A 11 11.26 18.54 -4.98
C GLN A 11 11.15 18.76 -3.46
N ILE A 12 10.18 18.07 -2.84
CA ILE A 12 9.92 18.06 -1.40
C ILE A 12 10.04 16.60 -0.91
N PRO A 13 10.19 16.32 0.40
CA PRO A 13 10.42 14.98 0.93
C PRO A 13 9.30 13.94 0.67
N GLY A 14 8.20 14.35 0.04
CA GLY A 14 7.08 13.51 -0.34
C GLY A 14 5.81 14.34 -0.51
N PRO A 15 4.79 13.81 -1.21
CA PRO A 15 4.78 12.52 -1.92
C PRO A 15 5.65 12.52 -3.20
N THR A 16 5.96 11.34 -3.74
CA THR A 16 6.64 11.18 -5.03
C THR A 16 5.62 10.99 -6.16
N ASN A 17 6.07 11.15 -7.41
CA ASN A 17 5.23 10.88 -8.58
C ASN A 17 4.80 9.40 -8.63
N VAL A 18 3.48 9.17 -8.69
CA VAL A 18 2.92 7.82 -8.81
C VAL A 18 3.15 7.28 -10.24
N PRO A 19 3.68 6.05 -10.42
CA PRO A 19 3.82 5.43 -11.74
C PRO A 19 2.47 5.28 -12.46
N ASP A 20 2.45 5.46 -13.79
CA ASP A 20 1.20 5.46 -14.56
C ASP A 20 0.41 4.16 -14.46
N ARG A 21 1.09 3.01 -14.35
CA ARG A 21 0.44 1.71 -14.13
C ARG A 21 -0.39 1.66 -12.85
N VAL A 22 0.02 2.38 -11.80
CA VAL A 22 -0.67 2.42 -10.51
C VAL A 22 -1.88 3.36 -10.61
N LEU A 23 -1.70 4.53 -11.23
CA LEU A 23 -2.81 5.45 -11.51
C LEU A 23 -3.89 4.78 -12.37
N HIS A 24 -3.48 4.02 -13.38
CA HIS A 24 -4.39 3.24 -14.20
C HIS A 24 -5.12 2.16 -13.37
N ALA A 25 -4.42 1.42 -12.52
CA ALA A 25 -5.06 0.44 -11.65
C ALA A 25 -6.07 1.07 -10.68
N MET A 26 -5.78 2.27 -10.15
CA MET A 26 -6.71 3.02 -9.31
C MET A 26 -7.96 3.52 -10.04
N SER A 27 -7.94 3.56 -11.37
CA SER A 27 -9.09 3.99 -12.18
C SER A 27 -10.09 2.87 -12.51
N TYR A 28 -9.80 1.62 -12.11
CA TYR A 28 -10.74 0.52 -12.29
C TYR A 28 -12.01 0.70 -11.43
N PRO A 29 -13.15 0.14 -11.86
CA PRO A 29 -14.37 0.15 -11.06
C PRO A 29 -14.16 -0.45 -9.67
N THR A 30 -14.88 0.06 -8.68
CA THR A 30 -14.88 -0.50 -7.33
C THR A 30 -15.36 -1.95 -7.35
N ILE A 31 -14.64 -2.82 -6.64
CA ILE A 31 -15.00 -4.21 -6.44
C ILE A 31 -15.71 -4.40 -5.10
N ASP A 32 -16.56 -5.42 -4.99
CA ASP A 32 -17.20 -5.78 -3.72
C ASP A 32 -16.15 -6.31 -2.73
N HIS A 33 -16.05 -5.65 -1.57
CA HIS A 33 -15.15 -6.03 -0.47
C HIS A 33 -15.39 -7.43 0.10
N ARG A 34 -16.57 -8.03 -0.11
CA ARG A 34 -16.87 -9.44 0.27
C ARG A 34 -16.86 -10.39 -0.91
N GLY A 35 -16.60 -9.87 -2.11
CA GLY A 35 -16.56 -10.63 -3.34
C GLY A 35 -15.28 -11.44 -3.48
N PRO A 36 -15.31 -12.49 -4.33
CA PRO A 36 -14.16 -13.35 -4.58
C PRO A 36 -12.96 -12.58 -5.18
N ASP A 37 -13.22 -11.53 -5.98
CA ASP A 37 -12.16 -10.72 -6.59
C ASP A 37 -11.34 -9.95 -5.54
N PHE A 38 -12.01 -9.39 -4.51
CA PHE A 38 -11.32 -8.70 -3.42
C PHE A 38 -10.52 -9.68 -2.56
N GLN A 39 -11.06 -10.87 -2.30
CA GLN A 39 -10.36 -11.91 -1.56
C GLN A 39 -9.07 -12.35 -2.29
N ALA A 40 -9.15 -12.57 -3.61
CA ALA A 40 -7.99 -12.95 -4.42
C ALA A 40 -6.93 -11.84 -4.45
N LEU A 41 -7.35 -10.59 -4.66
CA LEU A 41 -6.46 -9.43 -4.63
C LEU A 41 -5.77 -9.27 -3.25
N GLY A 42 -6.54 -9.37 -2.17
CA GLY A 42 -6.03 -9.28 -0.80
C GLY A 42 -4.98 -10.34 -0.50
N ALA A 43 -5.22 -11.59 -0.89
CA ALA A 43 -4.28 -12.68 -0.71
C ALA A 43 -2.94 -12.45 -1.45
N ASP A 44 -3.01 -12.05 -2.73
CA ASP A 44 -1.81 -11.76 -3.54
C ASP A 44 -0.99 -10.59 -2.96
N VAL A 45 -1.65 -9.52 -2.52
CA VAL A 45 -0.98 -8.37 -1.90
C VAL A 45 -0.31 -8.75 -0.57
N LEU A 46 -0.99 -9.49 0.30
CA LEU A 46 -0.45 -9.94 1.58
C LEU A 46 0.71 -10.91 1.42
N GLU A 47 0.73 -11.72 0.37
CA GLU A 47 1.87 -12.57 0.05
C GLU A 47 3.09 -11.74 -0.41
N ARG A 48 2.88 -10.81 -1.35
CA ARG A 48 3.96 -10.02 -1.98
C ARG A 48 4.59 -8.98 -1.09
N ILE A 49 3.89 -8.51 -0.06
CA ILE A 49 4.40 -7.49 0.84
C ILE A 49 5.42 -8.06 1.86
N ARG A 50 5.34 -9.35 2.20
CA ARG A 50 6.26 -10.03 3.12
C ARG A 50 7.75 -9.86 2.79
N PRO A 51 8.22 -10.08 1.54
CA PRO A 51 9.62 -9.87 1.21
C PRO A 51 10.07 -8.40 1.32
N ILE A 52 9.17 -7.42 1.13
CA ILE A 52 9.50 -6.00 1.33
C ILE A 52 9.83 -5.72 2.79
N PHE A 53 9.15 -6.37 3.73
CA PHE A 53 9.43 -6.31 5.16
C PHE A 53 10.47 -7.34 5.63
N GLY A 54 10.99 -8.18 4.74
CA GLY A 54 11.94 -9.24 5.09
C GLY A 54 11.40 -10.26 6.11
N THR A 55 10.10 -10.59 6.05
CA THR A 55 9.44 -11.46 7.05
C THR A 55 8.78 -12.68 6.43
N THR A 56 8.65 -13.76 7.22
CA THR A 56 7.81 -14.92 6.91
C THR A 56 6.49 -14.92 7.67
N ASN A 57 6.33 -14.02 8.64
CA ASN A 57 5.14 -13.95 9.48
C ASN A 57 3.95 -13.37 8.71
N PRO A 58 2.71 -13.63 9.15
CA PRO A 58 1.53 -12.97 8.60
C PRO A 58 1.69 -11.47 8.67
N VAL A 59 1.23 -10.77 7.65
CA VAL A 59 1.21 -9.31 7.53
C VAL A 59 -0.26 -8.87 7.49
N ILE A 60 -0.59 -7.74 8.10
CA ILE A 60 -1.92 -7.11 8.04
C ILE A 60 -1.76 -5.75 7.36
N ILE A 61 -2.75 -5.25 6.62
CA ILE A 61 -2.69 -3.90 6.03
C ILE A 61 -3.82 -3.07 6.62
N PHE A 62 -3.49 -1.90 7.16
CA PHE A 62 -4.46 -0.94 7.69
C PHE A 62 -4.66 0.21 6.69
N PRO A 63 -5.90 0.50 6.25
CA PRO A 63 -6.16 1.65 5.39
C PRO A 63 -5.95 2.95 6.19
N GLY A 64 -5.02 3.81 5.74
CA GLY A 64 -4.71 5.05 6.43
C GLY A 64 -3.54 5.84 5.82
N PHE A 65 -3.20 6.95 6.46
CA PHE A 65 -2.08 7.83 6.06
C PHE A 65 -0.86 7.63 6.98
N GLY A 66 0.35 7.76 6.46
CA GLY A 66 1.61 7.48 7.18
C GLY A 66 1.93 8.38 8.39
N TYR A 67 1.21 9.49 8.63
CA TYR A 67 1.49 10.44 9.72
C TYR A 67 1.37 9.84 11.13
N ARG A 68 0.64 8.74 11.32
CA ARG A 68 0.49 8.07 12.63
C ARG A 68 1.68 7.19 13.06
N SER A 69 2.83 7.26 12.38
CA SER A 69 4.01 6.44 12.70
C SER A 69 4.82 6.89 13.92
N VAL A 70 4.56 8.05 14.53
CA VAL A 70 5.20 8.45 15.80
C VAL A 70 4.15 8.57 16.89
N GLY A 71 3.97 7.50 17.69
CA GLY A 71 3.28 7.58 18.99
C GLY A 71 1.88 6.96 19.09
N SER A 72 1.25 6.47 18.01
CA SER A 72 -0.05 5.77 18.10
C SER A 72 -0.28 4.84 16.92
N GLY A 73 0.45 3.72 16.87
CA GLY A 73 0.01 2.40 16.39
C GLY A 73 -0.80 2.24 15.08
N ALA A 74 -0.88 3.22 14.18
CA ALA A 74 -1.58 3.07 12.91
C ALA A 74 -1.00 3.93 11.76
N GLY A 75 0.30 3.84 11.48
CA GLY A 75 0.79 3.96 10.10
C GLY A 75 0.45 2.66 9.34
N GLU A 76 0.78 2.51 8.06
CA GLU A 76 0.70 1.21 7.38
C GLU A 76 1.57 0.18 8.11
N TYR A 77 0.99 -0.50 9.09
CA TYR A 77 1.62 -1.59 9.79
C TYR A 77 1.26 -2.86 9.05
N ALA A 78 2.17 -3.30 8.19
CA ALA A 78 2.39 -4.71 8.03
C ALA A 78 2.90 -5.30 9.34
N PHE A 79 2.01 -5.68 10.25
CA PHE A 79 2.44 -6.36 11.47
C PHE A 79 2.82 -7.80 11.10
N ALA A 80 4.12 -8.02 10.93
CA ALA A 80 4.73 -9.35 10.91
C ALA A 80 4.51 -10.01 12.28
N GLY A 81 3.46 -10.81 12.43
CA GLY A 81 3.10 -11.45 13.71
C GLY A 81 4.32 -12.09 14.39
N ARG A 82 4.74 -11.59 15.56
CA ARG A 82 5.80 -12.27 16.35
C ARG A 82 5.26 -13.63 16.80
N PRO A 83 6.06 -14.71 16.78
CA PRO A 83 5.61 -16.00 17.29
C PRO A 83 5.13 -15.85 18.74
N GLY A 84 3.87 -16.23 19.02
CA GLY A 84 3.28 -16.23 20.37
C GLY A 84 2.40 -15.02 20.74
N ALA A 85 2.17 -14.06 19.85
CA ALA A 85 1.15 -13.03 20.08
C ALA A 85 -0.24 -13.58 19.70
N HIS A 86 -1.01 -13.99 20.69
CA HIS A 86 -2.44 -14.29 20.53
C HIS A 86 -3.19 -12.98 20.26
N VAL A 87 -4.04 -12.99 19.22
CA VAL A 87 -5.16 -12.05 19.06
C VAL A 87 -6.33 -12.54 19.90
#